data_AF-A0A9D8QRU3-F1
#
_entry.id   AF-A0A9D8QRU3-F1
#
_cell.length_a   1.000
_cell.length_b   1.000
_cell.length_c   1.000
_cell.angle_alpha   90.00
_cell.angle_beta   90.00
_cell.angle_gamma   90.00
#
_symmetry.space_group_name_H-M   'P 1'
#
loop_
_entity.id
_entity.type
_entity.pdbx_description
1 polymer ?
#
loop_
_entity_poly.entity_id
_entity_poly.type
_entity_poly.pdbx_seq_one_letter_code
_entity_poly.pdbx_strand_id
1 'polypeptide(L)'
;VLRGTENPDGSLHLDTLRRKDGTPEIYFPFPGGHMKFHIVYDEKERFYWMVASHVEHSTTFPVRGHMERRVLGLYASCNLFDWQLTGIVSAGDLRLCSRHYASLVIDGDDILVASRSGDSEAKDTHDTDMITLHRVRKFRNLALPVVE
;
A
#
# COMPACT_ATOMS: atom_id res chain seq x y z
N VAL A 1 6.71 -11.41 21.05
CA VAL A 1 6.47 -11.58 19.59
C VAL A 1 5.07 -12.10 19.46
N LEU A 2 4.18 -11.40 18.76
CA LEU A 2 2.83 -11.89 18.48
C LEU A 2 2.91 -13.03 17.46
N ARG A 3 2.15 -14.11 17.67
CA ARG A 3 2.11 -15.28 16.81
C ARG A 3 0.68 -15.55 16.32
N GLY A 4 0.55 -15.93 15.05
CA GLY A 4 -0.64 -16.61 14.54
C GLY A 4 -0.44 -18.12 14.65
N THR A 5 -1.44 -18.83 15.16
CA THR A 5 -1.44 -20.30 15.27
C THR A 5 -2.70 -20.82 14.60
N GLU A 6 -2.53 -21.69 13.60
CA GLU A 6 -3.65 -22.42 13.02
C GLU A 6 -3.98 -23.63 13.91
N ASN A 7 -5.24 -23.75 14.30
CA ASN A 7 -5.73 -24.84 15.13
C ASN A 7 -6.03 -26.09 14.27
N PRO A 8 -6.11 -27.29 14.87
CA PRO A 8 -6.42 -28.53 14.15
C PRO A 8 -7.77 -28.51 13.39
N ASP A 9 -8.68 -27.61 13.76
CA ASP A 9 -9.98 -27.42 13.11
C ASP A 9 -9.95 -26.40 11.95
N GLY A 10 -8.77 -25.87 11.60
CA GLY A 10 -8.58 -24.87 10.56
C GLY A 10 -8.85 -23.43 11.01
N SER A 11 -9.24 -23.19 12.26
CA SER A 11 -9.39 -21.84 12.78
C SER A 11 -8.03 -21.18 13.05
N LEU A 12 -7.91 -19.88 12.73
CA LEU A 12 -6.70 -19.11 13.01
C LEU A 12 -6.83 -18.36 14.34
N HIS A 13 -5.95 -18.66 15.30
CA HIS A 13 -5.78 -17.87 16.52
C HIS A 13 -4.66 -16.84 16.33
N LEU A 14 -4.95 -15.56 16.53
CA LEU A 14 -3.96 -14.49 16.50
C LEU A 14 -3.71 -13.97 17.92
N ASP A 15 -2.46 -13.96 18.35
CA ASP A 15 -2.08 -13.29 19.60
C ASP A 15 -2.47 -11.81 19.52
N THR A 16 -3.11 -11.31 20.59
CA THR A 16 -3.46 -9.91 20.75
C THR A 16 -2.57 -9.25 21.79
N LEU A 17 -2.17 -8.00 21.57
CA LEU A 17 -1.73 -7.15 22.68
C LEU A 17 -2.95 -6.72 23.50
N ARG A 18 -2.78 -6.58 24.81
CA ARG A 18 -3.84 -6.01 25.64
C ARG A 18 -3.52 -4.56 25.94
N ARG A 19 -4.49 -3.68 25.71
CA ARG A 19 -4.48 -2.33 26.25
C ARG A 19 -4.52 -2.34 27.78
N LYS A 20 -4.25 -1.18 28.39
CA LYS A 20 -4.34 -1.00 29.85
C LYS A 20 -5.74 -1.30 30.42
N ASP A 21 -6.78 -1.16 29.61
CA ASP A 21 -8.18 -1.48 29.95
C ASP A 21 -8.57 -2.94 29.66
N GLY A 22 -7.63 -3.76 29.16
CA GLY A 22 -7.83 -5.16 28.84
C GLY A 22 -8.37 -5.43 27.43
N THR A 23 -8.69 -4.40 26.64
CA THR A 23 -9.15 -4.56 25.26
C THR A 23 -8.05 -5.21 24.39
N PRO A 24 -8.37 -6.26 23.62
CA PRO A 24 -7.41 -6.87 22.69
C PRO A 24 -7.17 -5.95 21.49
N GLU A 25 -5.91 -5.79 21.11
CA GLU A 25 -5.42 -5.13 19.91
C GLU A 25 -4.64 -6.14 19.06
N ILE A 26 -4.91 -6.14 17.75
CA ILE A 26 -4.16 -6.93 16.78
C ILE A 26 -3.34 -5.98 15.92
N TYR A 27 -2.09 -6.34 15.68
CA TYR A 27 -1.23 -5.68 14.70
C TYR A 27 -1.10 -6.62 13.52
N PHE A 28 -1.38 -6.11 12.33
CA PHE A 28 -1.25 -6.89 11.10
C PHE A 28 -0.42 -6.10 10.09
N PRO A 29 0.32 -6.77 9.20
CA PRO A 29 1.08 -6.09 8.15
C PRO A 29 0.12 -5.37 7.19
N PHE A 30 0.22 -4.04 7.15
CA PHE A 30 -0.60 -3.22 6.27
C PHE A 30 0.28 -2.53 5.22
N PRO A 31 0.15 -2.82 3.91
CA PRO A 31 0.94 -2.15 2.89
C PRO A 31 0.71 -0.63 2.95
N GLY A 32 1.79 0.14 2.99
CA GLY A 32 1.69 1.59 3.15
C GLY A 32 1.41 2.10 4.56
N GLY A 33 1.14 1.24 5.55
CA GLY A 33 0.83 1.65 6.93
C GLY A 33 1.98 2.35 7.66
N HIS A 34 3.19 2.25 7.14
CA HIS A 34 4.36 3.01 7.59
C HIS A 34 4.37 4.48 7.09
N MET A 35 3.43 4.84 6.21
CA MET A 35 3.37 6.12 5.49
C MET A 35 1.91 6.56 5.29
N LYS A 36 1.59 7.21 4.16
CA LYS A 36 0.24 7.47 3.67
C LYS A 36 -0.13 6.38 2.67
N PHE A 37 -1.38 5.94 2.76
CA PHE A 37 -2.08 5.17 1.76
C PHE A 37 -3.41 5.87 1.45
N HIS A 38 -4.00 5.58 0.29
CA HIS A 38 -5.33 6.04 -0.07
C HIS A 38 -6.12 4.91 -0.71
N ILE A 39 -7.34 4.68 -0.22
CA ILE A 39 -8.22 3.59 -0.66
C ILE A 39 -9.45 4.20 -1.30
N VAL A 40 -9.89 3.60 -2.41
CA VAL A 40 -11.22 3.82 -2.98
C VAL A 40 -11.92 2.48 -3.16
N TYR A 41 -13.25 2.49 -3.14
CA TYR A 41 -14.06 1.33 -3.46
C TYR A 41 -14.52 1.38 -4.92
N ASP A 42 -14.34 0.27 -5.62
CA ASP A 42 -14.87 0.04 -6.95
C ASP A 42 -16.21 -0.70 -6.85
N GLU A 43 -17.31 0.03 -7.03
CA GLU A 43 -18.66 -0.56 -6.94
C GLU A 43 -18.93 -1.64 -8.00
N LYS A 44 -18.24 -1.59 -9.15
CA LYS A 44 -18.50 -2.48 -10.29
C LYS A 44 -18.05 -3.91 -10.00
N GLU A 45 -16.79 -4.08 -9.60
CA GLU A 45 -16.20 -5.41 -9.29
C GLU A 45 -16.18 -5.70 -7.78
N ARG A 46 -16.65 -4.75 -6.95
CA ARG A 46 -16.70 -4.85 -5.49
C ARG A 46 -15.34 -5.09 -4.84
N PHE A 47 -14.33 -4.40 -5.37
CA PHE A 47 -12.96 -4.40 -4.85
C PHE A 47 -12.61 -3.05 -4.21
N TYR A 48 -11.73 -3.09 -3.23
CA TYR A 48 -11.01 -1.93 -2.73
C TYR A 48 -9.68 -1.81 -3.45
N TRP A 49 -9.39 -0.60 -3.94
CA TRP A 49 -8.14 -0.27 -4.60
C TRP A 49 -7.36 0.71 -3.75
N MET A 50 -6.10 0.39 -3.50
CA MET A 50 -5.21 1.18 -2.66
C MET A 50 -3.96 1.58 -3.42
N VAL A 51 -3.59 2.85 -3.32
CA VAL A 51 -2.26 3.32 -3.69
C VAL A 51 -1.45 3.60 -2.43
N ALA A 52 -0.23 3.10 -2.39
CA ALA A 52 0.65 3.30 -1.24
C ALA A 52 2.13 3.23 -1.61
N SER A 53 2.97 3.82 -0.76
CA SER A 53 4.42 3.60 -0.84
C SER A 53 4.72 2.12 -0.64
N HIS A 54 5.40 1.54 -1.63
CA HIS A 54 5.82 0.14 -1.63
C HIS A 54 7.22 0.03 -1.05
N VAL A 55 7.40 -0.91 -0.13
CA VAL A 55 8.70 -1.25 0.47
C VAL A 55 9.08 -2.62 -0.06
N GLU A 56 10.05 -2.66 -0.97
CA GLU A 56 10.51 -3.91 -1.58
C GLU A 56 11.23 -4.80 -0.56
N HIS A 57 11.98 -4.18 0.36
CA HIS A 57 12.68 -4.88 1.42
C HIS A 57 12.54 -4.16 2.77
N SER A 58 11.73 -4.71 3.66
CA SER A 58 11.48 -4.11 4.99
C SER A 58 12.64 -4.25 5.98
N THR A 59 13.63 -5.10 5.66
CA THR A 59 14.72 -5.48 6.55
C THR A 59 16.11 -5.06 6.07
N THR A 60 16.26 -4.54 4.84
CA THR A 60 17.57 -4.19 4.29
C THR A 60 18.04 -2.82 4.76
N PHE A 61 19.07 -2.81 5.62
CA PHE A 61 19.81 -1.62 6.02
C PHE A 61 20.66 -1.14 4.82
N PRO A 62 20.52 0.12 4.36
CA PRO A 62 20.72 1.28 5.22
C PRO A 62 19.53 2.26 5.28
N VAL A 63 18.49 2.05 4.48
CA VAL A 63 17.27 2.88 4.51
C VAL A 63 16.28 2.15 5.39
N ARG A 64 15.99 2.69 6.59
CA ARG A 64 14.92 2.12 7.42
C ARG A 64 13.65 2.10 6.56
N GLY A 65 12.99 0.95 6.41
CA GLY A 65 11.87 0.79 5.46
C GLY A 65 10.75 1.84 5.58
N HIS A 66 10.58 2.49 6.75
CA HIS A 66 9.67 3.61 6.93
C HIS A 66 10.05 4.91 6.20
N MET A 67 11.27 5.00 5.65
CA MET A 67 11.76 6.13 4.87
C MET A 67 11.75 5.85 3.37
N GLU A 68 11.41 4.64 2.95
CA GLU A 68 11.31 4.29 1.53
C GLU A 68 10.06 4.94 0.94
N ARG A 69 10.26 5.70 -0.14
CA ARG A 69 9.27 6.59 -0.75
C ARG A 69 9.35 6.58 -2.27
N ARG A 70 10.29 5.85 -2.86
CA ARG A 70 10.61 5.88 -4.29
C ARG A 70 9.61 5.12 -5.13
N VAL A 71 9.00 4.09 -4.57
CA VAL A 71 8.11 3.18 -5.30
C VAL A 71 6.67 3.36 -4.82
N LEU A 72 5.76 3.54 -5.78
CA LEU A 72 4.33 3.63 -5.56
C LEU A 72 3.66 2.36 -6.08
N GLY A 73 3.11 1.55 -5.18
CA GLY A 73 2.39 0.33 -5.50
C GLY A 73 0.90 0.55 -5.62
N LEU A 74 0.25 -0.21 -6.50
CA LEU A 74 -1.19 -0.38 -6.56
C LEU A 74 -1.55 -1.74 -5.94
N TYR A 75 -2.55 -1.73 -5.08
CA TYR A 75 -3.03 -2.90 -4.37
C TYR A 75 -4.53 -3.07 -4.54
N ALA A 76 -5.00 -4.31 -4.50
CA ALA A 76 -6.41 -4.66 -4.51
C ALA A 76 -6.75 -5.57 -3.32
N SER A 77 -7.97 -5.43 -2.80
CA SER A 77 -8.50 -6.26 -1.72
C SER A 77 -10.02 -6.39 -1.86
N CYS A 78 -10.59 -7.54 -1.52
CA CYS A 78 -12.05 -7.70 -1.41
C CYS A 78 -12.56 -7.50 0.02
N ASN A 79 -11.67 -7.50 1.03
CA ASN A 79 -12.05 -7.56 2.45
C ASN A 79 -11.30 -6.53 3.33
N LEU A 80 -10.52 -5.63 2.74
CA LEU A 80 -9.68 -4.61 3.41
C LEU A 80 -8.55 -5.17 4.30
N PHE A 81 -8.38 -6.49 4.34
CA PHE A 81 -7.41 -7.17 5.18
C PHE A 81 -6.31 -7.80 4.33
N ASP A 82 -6.70 -8.58 3.33
CA ASP A 82 -5.80 -9.24 2.38
C ASP A 82 -5.56 -8.33 1.19
N TRP A 83 -4.33 -7.83 1.06
CA TRP A 83 -3.94 -6.88 0.02
C TRP A 83 -2.99 -7.53 -0.98
N GLN A 84 -3.45 -7.70 -2.22
CA GLN A 84 -2.63 -8.13 -3.34
C GLN A 84 -1.89 -6.94 -3.93
N LEU A 85 -0.57 -7.03 -4.10
CA LEU A 85 0.16 -6.09 -4.97
C LEU A 85 -0.21 -6.40 -6.43
N THR A 86 -0.91 -5.49 -7.10
CA THR A 86 -1.37 -5.67 -8.49
C THR A 86 -0.43 -5.04 -9.51
N GLY A 87 0.45 -4.14 -9.08
CA GLY A 87 1.47 -3.55 -9.94
C GLY A 87 2.16 -2.34 -9.32
N ILE A 88 3.19 -1.85 -10.02
CA ILE A 88 3.90 -0.60 -9.68
C ILE A 88 3.33 0.53 -10.54
N VAL A 89 2.79 1.56 -9.90
CA VAL A 89 2.26 2.76 -10.57
C VAL A 89 3.39 3.63 -11.09
N SER A 90 4.41 3.83 -10.26
CA SER A 90 5.60 4.60 -10.61
C SER A 90 6.75 4.21 -9.69
N ALA A 91 7.97 4.29 -10.21
CA ALA A 91 9.19 4.26 -9.42
C ALA A 91 10.05 5.47 -9.79
N GLY A 92 10.72 6.06 -8.82
CA GLY A 92 11.79 7.01 -9.07
C GLY A 92 13.12 6.33 -9.35
N ASP A 93 13.98 7.00 -10.11
CA ASP A 93 15.30 6.45 -10.46
C ASP A 93 16.27 6.58 -9.29
N LEU A 94 16.21 7.69 -8.56
CA LEU A 94 17.07 7.99 -7.42
C LEU A 94 16.28 7.99 -6.11
N ARG A 95 17.00 7.97 -4.98
CA ARG A 95 16.39 8.06 -3.64
C ARG A 95 15.57 9.34 -3.45
N LEU A 96 16.07 10.48 -3.97
CA LEU A 96 15.36 11.77 -3.91
C LEU A 96 14.12 11.81 -4.80
N CYS A 97 14.07 10.97 -5.84
CA CYS A 97 12.95 10.86 -6.77
C CYS A 97 11.75 10.13 -6.14
N SER A 98 11.24 10.63 -5.03
CA SER A 98 10.13 10.00 -4.32
C SER A 98 8.84 10.00 -5.16
N ARG A 99 7.95 9.06 -4.88
CA ARG A 99 6.59 8.87 -5.41
C ARG A 99 5.70 8.52 -4.22
N HIS A 100 5.30 9.51 -3.43
CA HIS A 100 4.62 9.25 -2.15
C HIS A 100 3.43 10.19 -1.91
N TYR A 101 2.69 9.90 -0.83
CA TYR A 101 1.49 10.65 -0.43
C TYR A 101 0.44 10.73 -1.54
N ALA A 102 0.41 9.73 -2.41
CA ALA A 102 -0.49 9.72 -3.54
C ALA A 102 -1.95 9.60 -3.11
N SER A 103 -2.83 10.17 -3.94
CA SER A 103 -4.27 9.94 -3.92
C SER A 103 -4.68 9.40 -5.27
N LEU A 104 -5.78 8.65 -5.30
CA LEU A 104 -6.26 7.99 -6.50
C LEU A 104 -7.76 8.19 -6.67
N VAL A 105 -8.23 8.14 -7.91
CA VAL A 105 -9.65 8.16 -8.28
C VAL A 105 -9.89 7.20 -9.45
N ILE A 106 -11.05 6.56 -9.47
CA ILE A 106 -11.50 5.74 -10.61
C ILE A 106 -12.05 6.69 -11.69
N ASP A 107 -11.52 6.56 -12.92
CA ASP A 107 -11.91 7.28 -14.12
C ASP A 107 -12.35 6.27 -15.20
N GLY A 108 -13.63 5.88 -15.16
CA GLY A 108 -14.18 4.86 -16.04
C GLY A 108 -13.51 3.49 -15.86
N ASP A 109 -12.80 3.04 -16.89
CA ASP A 109 -12.04 1.77 -16.88
C ASP A 109 -10.61 1.92 -16.33
N ASP A 110 -10.20 3.13 -16.00
CA ASP A 110 -8.85 3.45 -15.54
C ASP A 110 -8.85 3.96 -14.09
N ILE A 111 -7.67 4.00 -13.48
CA ILE A 111 -7.41 4.76 -12.26
C ILE A 111 -6.46 5.91 -12.58
N LEU A 112 -6.78 7.10 -12.08
CA LEU A 112 -5.86 8.24 -12.05
C LEU A 112 -5.22 8.33 -10.67
N VAL A 113 -3.91 8.56 -10.64
CA VAL A 113 -3.12 8.66 -9.41
C VAL A 113 -2.32 9.96 -9.44
N ALA A 114 -2.60 10.86 -8.50
CA ALA A 114 -1.80 12.06 -8.28
C ALA A 114 -0.84 11.80 -7.12
N SER A 115 0.46 12.00 -7.34
CA SER A 115 1.52 11.74 -6.36
C SER A 115 2.34 12.99 -6.10
N ARG A 116 2.71 13.23 -4.83
CA ARG A 116 3.84 14.11 -4.53
C ARG A 116 5.12 13.41 -4.96
N SER A 117 5.93 14.11 -5.74
CA SER A 117 7.03 13.51 -6.46
C SER A 117 8.25 14.41 -6.47
N GLY A 118 9.44 13.80 -6.44
CA GLY A 118 10.72 14.52 -6.52
C GLY A 118 11.50 14.15 -7.77
N ASP A 119 12.49 14.98 -8.11
CA ASP A 119 13.63 14.61 -8.94
C ASP A 119 14.97 14.73 -8.18
N SER A 120 16.10 14.95 -8.88
CA SER A 120 17.42 15.10 -8.25
C SER A 120 17.58 16.41 -7.47
N GLU A 121 16.75 17.41 -7.75
CA GLU A 121 16.78 18.75 -7.13
C GLU A 121 15.83 18.86 -5.93
N ALA A 122 15.03 17.81 -5.66
CA ALA A 122 14.16 17.76 -4.50
C ALA A 122 14.95 17.95 -3.21
N LYS A 123 14.42 18.77 -2.30
CA LYS A 123 15.06 19.12 -1.02
C LYS A 123 15.42 17.86 -0.21
N ASP A 124 14.47 16.94 -0.10
CA ASP A 124 14.66 15.62 0.47
C ASP A 124 13.57 14.63 -0.01
N THR A 125 13.57 13.40 0.53
CA THR A 125 12.61 12.38 0.11
C THR A 125 11.17 12.63 0.57
N HIS A 126 10.93 13.56 1.49
CA HIS A 126 9.62 13.99 1.97
C HIS A 126 9.19 15.31 1.32
N ASP A 127 10.06 16.32 1.35
CA ASP A 127 9.87 17.66 0.80
C ASP A 127 10.21 17.69 -0.69
N THR A 128 9.26 17.17 -1.45
CA THR A 128 9.26 17.03 -2.91
C THR A 128 8.95 18.33 -3.66
N ASP A 129 9.31 18.41 -4.94
CA ASP A 129 9.28 19.62 -5.78
C ASP A 129 8.20 19.62 -6.87
N MET A 130 7.53 18.49 -7.11
CA MET A 130 6.50 18.38 -8.15
C MET A 130 5.32 17.49 -7.74
N ILE A 131 4.25 17.58 -8.54
CA ILE A 131 3.13 16.63 -8.52
C ILE A 131 3.10 15.90 -9.85
N THR A 132 3.11 14.57 -9.82
CA THR A 132 2.97 13.74 -11.02
C THR A 132 1.58 13.13 -11.08
N LEU A 133 1.04 12.99 -12.30
CA LEU A 133 -0.23 12.31 -12.57
C LEU A 133 0.05 11.04 -13.38
N HIS A 134 -0.45 9.91 -12.90
CA HIS A 134 -0.31 8.61 -13.54
C HIS A 134 -1.69 8.05 -13.89
N ARG A 135 -1.75 7.26 -14.97
CA ARG A 135 -2.97 6.56 -15.38
C ARG A 135 -2.68 5.06 -15.42
N VAL A 136 -3.38 4.31 -14.58
CA VAL A 136 -3.38 2.84 -14.62
C VAL A 136 -4.56 2.41 -15.47
N ARG A 137 -4.26 1.94 -16.69
CA ARG A 137 -5.32 1.58 -17.64
C ARG A 137 -5.92 0.22 -17.33
N LYS A 138 -7.24 0.08 -17.51
CA LYS A 138 -7.95 -1.20 -17.36
C LYS A 138 -7.59 -1.92 -16.04
N PHE A 139 -7.54 -1.15 -14.95
CA PHE A 139 -6.95 -1.59 -13.68
C PHE A 139 -7.62 -2.85 -13.11
N ARG A 140 -8.92 -3.04 -13.38
CA ARG A 140 -9.69 -4.22 -12.94
C ARG A 140 -9.11 -5.55 -13.44
N ASN A 141 -8.40 -5.54 -14.56
CA ASN A 141 -7.76 -6.74 -15.10
C ASN A 141 -6.49 -7.16 -14.33
N LEU A 142 -6.05 -6.36 -13.35
CA LEU A 142 -4.83 -6.60 -12.57
C LEU A 142 -5.10 -7.34 -11.25
N ALA A 143 -6.33 -7.34 -10.74
CA ALA A 143 -6.70 -8.08 -9.55
C ALA A 143 -6.84 -9.57 -9.88
N LEU A 144 -6.34 -10.43 -8.98
CA LEU A 144 -6.62 -11.86 -9.08
C LEU A 144 -8.09 -12.12 -8.71
N PRO A 145 -8.75 -13.05 -9.41
CA PRO A 145 -10.10 -13.44 -9.06
C PRO A 145 -10.12 -14.05 -7.64
N VAL A 146 -11.17 -13.76 -6.88
CA VAL A 146 -11.45 -14.46 -5.63
C VAL A 146 -11.91 -15.87 -5.99
N VAL A 147 -11.19 -16.87 -5.51
CA VAL A 147 -11.61 -18.27 -5.61
C VAL A 147 -12.46 -18.55 -4.37
N GLU A 148 -13.73 -18.92 -4.58
CA GLU A 148 -14.64 -19.39 -3.53
C GLU A 148 -14.32 -20.83 -3.08
#